data_AF-A0A946UYK8-F1
#
_entry.id   AF-A0A946UYK8-F1
#
_cell.length_a   1.000
_cell.length_b   1.000
_cell.length_c   1.000
_cell.angle_alpha   90.00
_cell.angle_beta   90.00
_cell.angle_gamma   90.00
#
_symmetry.space_group_name_H-M   'P 1'
#
loop_
_entity.id
_entity.type
_entity.pdbx_description
1 polymer ?
#
loop_
_entity_poly.entity_id
_entity_poly.type
_entity_poly.pdbx_seq_one_letter_code
_entity_poly.pdbx_strand_id
1 'polypeptide(L)' 'MLVNLKIWTPDGDVLQTDIENQEDLVRELRATGQKYCCRASDLDYQVGDGIRVVGDPTTNDRSIEASGLTTADETL' A
#
# COMPACT_ATOMS: atom_id res chain seq x y z
N MET A 1 -5.92 -1.48 -24.79
CA MET A 1 -6.72 -2.67 -24.40
C MET A 1 -7.06 -2.47 -22.94
N LEU A 2 -8.32 -2.58 -22.55
CA LEU A 2 -8.70 -2.45 -21.14
C LEU A 2 -8.46 -3.78 -20.41
N VAL A 3 -7.93 -3.70 -19.20
CA VAL A 3 -7.66 -4.84 -18.33
C VAL A 3 -8.35 -4.60 -16.99
N ASN A 4 -9.00 -5.64 -16.47
CA ASN A 4 -9.71 -5.54 -15.21
C ASN A 4 -8.74 -5.43 -14.03
N LEU A 5 -8.95 -4.50 -13.12
CA LEU A 5 -8.23 -4.34 -11.86
C LEU A 5 -9.18 -4.67 -10.71
N LYS A 6 -8.76 -5.59 -9.84
CA LYS A 6 -9.42 -5.88 -8.56
C LYS A 6 -8.54 -5.40 -7.42
N ILE A 7 -9.13 -4.70 -6.46
CA ILE A 7 -8.47 -4.19 -5.26
C ILE A 7 -9.26 -4.69 -4.05
N TRP A 8 -8.59 -5.36 -3.12
CA TRP A 8 -9.19 -5.77 -1.84
C TRP A 8 -8.94 -4.67 -0.83
N THR A 9 -10.01 -4.09 -0.29
CA THR A 9 -9.94 -2.98 0.65
C THR A 9 -9.75 -3.48 2.08
N PRO A 10 -9.21 -2.63 2.98
CA PRO A 10 -9.06 -2.98 4.40
C PRO A 10 -10.39 -3.35 5.10
N ASP A 11 -11.52 -2.84 4.60
CA ASP A 11 -12.84 -3.12 5.14
C ASP A 11 -13.42 -4.49 4.70
N GLY A 12 -12.69 -5.22 3.84
CA GLY A 12 -13.07 -6.54 3.35
C GLY A 12 -13.86 -6.53 2.03
N ASP A 13 -14.10 -5.36 1.45
CA ASP A 13 -14.75 -5.21 0.14
C ASP A 13 -13.76 -5.45 -1.01
N VAL A 14 -14.30 -5.79 -2.18
CA VAL A 14 -13.54 -5.87 -3.43
C VAL A 14 -14.03 -4.79 -4.38
N LEU A 15 -13.13 -3.84 -4.69
CA LEU A 15 -13.36 -2.84 -5.72
C LEU A 15 -12.88 -3.39 -7.06
N GLN A 16 -13.69 -3.20 -8.11
CA GLN A 16 -13.35 -3.66 -9.45
C GLN A 16 -13.50 -2.50 -10.43
N THR A 17 -12.48 -2.25 -11.23
CA THR A 17 -12.43 -1.18 -12.26
C THR A 17 -11.65 -1.67 -13.48
N ASP A 18 -11.70 -0.95 -14.59
CA ASP A 18 -10.90 -1.25 -15.78
C ASP A 18 -9.80 -0.20 -15.97
N ILE A 19 -8.59 -0.66 -16.29
CA ILE A 19 -7.41 0.18 -16.52
C ILE A 19 -6.84 -0.05 -17.92
N GLU A 20 -6.26 0.98 -18.53
CA GLU A 20 -5.65 0.86 -19.86
C GLU A 20 -4.14 0.62 -19.79
N ASN A 21 -3.48 1.18 -18.76
CA ASN A 21 -2.03 1.18 -18.66
C ASN A 21 -1.55 1.16 -17.20
N GLN A 22 -0.23 1.16 -17.03
CA GLN A 22 0.40 1.16 -15.71
C GLN A 22 0.16 2.45 -14.91
N GLU A 23 0.00 3.60 -15.57
CA GLU A 23 -0.28 4.86 -14.86
C GLU A 23 -1.68 4.83 -14.22
N ASP A 24 -2.67 4.26 -14.91
CA ASP A 24 -4.01 4.05 -14.36
C ASP A 24 -3.97 3.14 -13.14
N LEU A 25 -3.21 2.03 -13.18
CA LEU A 25 -3.01 1.15 -12.02
C LEU A 25 -2.49 1.94 -10.81
N VAL A 26 -1.41 2.70 -10.98
CA VAL A 26 -0.79 3.47 -9.90
C VAL A 26 -1.76 4.55 -9.37
N ARG A 27 -2.52 5.18 -10.27
CA ARG A 27 -3.52 6.19 -9.91
C ARG A 27 -4.65 5.60 -9.07
N GLU A 28 -5.23 4.47 -9.49
CA GLU A 28 -6.33 3.80 -8.78
C GLU A 28 -5.88 3.27 -7.41
N LEU A 29 -4.68 2.68 -7.31
CA LEU A 29 -4.14 2.22 -6.04
C LEU A 29 -3.86 3.39 -5.08
N ARG A 30 -3.37 4.53 -5.57
CA ARG A 30 -3.18 5.73 -4.73
C ARG A 30 -4.50 6.33 -4.27
N ALA A 31 -5.47 6.45 -5.16
CA ALA A 31 -6.79 6.99 -4.84
C ALA A 31 -7.50 6.10 -3.81
N THR A 32 -7.44 4.78 -4.00
CA THR A 32 -7.98 3.80 -3.05
C THR A 32 -7.25 3.89 -1.71
N GLY A 33 -5.91 3.94 -1.71
CA GLY A 33 -5.13 4.06 -0.48
C GLY A 33 -5.51 5.31 0.33
N GLN A 34 -5.62 6.46 -0.34
CA GLN A 34 -6.06 7.70 0.30
C GLN A 34 -7.47 7.60 0.90
N LYS A 35 -8.40 6.95 0.20
CA LYS A 35 -9.78 6.74 0.67
C LYS A 35 -9.84 5.92 1.96
N TYR A 36 -8.97 4.92 2.09
CA TYR A 36 -8.92 4.01 3.25
C TYR A 36 -7.76 4.33 4.22
N CYS A 37 -7.17 5.53 4.15
CA CYS A 37 -6.08 5.98 5.00
C CYS A 37 -4.86 5.02 5.05
N CYS A 38 -4.55 4.36 3.94
CA CYS A 38 -3.40 3.45 3.78
C CYS A 38 -2.54 3.81 2.57
N ARG A 39 -1.35 3.22 2.44
CA ARG A 39 -0.52 3.42 1.25
C ARG A 39 -0.99 2.50 0.13
N ALA A 40 -0.72 2.91 -1.11
CA ALA A 40 -0.94 2.07 -2.28
C ALA A 40 -0.20 0.71 -2.19
N SER A 41 0.94 0.66 -1.49
CA SER A 41 1.72 -0.56 -1.23
C SER A 41 1.07 -1.52 -0.24
N ASP A 42 0.12 -1.04 0.55
CA ASP A 42 -0.54 -1.82 1.61
C ASP A 42 -1.80 -2.48 1.06
N LEU A 43 -2.19 -2.15 -0.18
CA LEU A 43 -3.37 -2.70 -0.85
C LEU A 43 -3.02 -3.98 -1.58
N ASP A 44 -3.88 -4.97 -1.39
CA ASP A 44 -3.91 -6.17 -2.20
C ASP A 44 -4.60 -5.89 -3.54
N TYR A 45 -4.00 -6.31 -4.65
CA TYR A 45 -4.58 -6.10 -5.97
C TYR A 45 -4.25 -7.20 -6.97
N GLN A 46 -5.04 -7.29 -8.05
CA GLN A 46 -4.87 -8.24 -9.15
C GLN A 46 -5.21 -7.55 -10.47
N VAL A 47 -4.36 -7.73 -11.47
CA VAL A 47 -4.56 -7.21 -12.83
C VAL A 47 -4.94 -8.36 -13.76
N GLY A 48 -6.12 -8.26 -14.38
CA GLY A 48 -6.76 -9.29 -15.19
C GLY A 48 -6.97 -10.59 -14.40
N ASP A 49 -6.74 -11.71 -15.07
CA ASP A 49 -6.67 -13.04 -14.45
C ASP A 49 -5.25 -13.38 -13.96
N GLY A 50 -4.43 -12.34 -13.69
CA GLY A 50 -3.04 -12.48 -13.27
C GLY A 50 -2.87 -12.91 -11.81
N ILE A 51 -1.64 -12.81 -11.31
CA ILE A 51 -1.32 -13.13 -9.91
C ILE A 51 -1.85 -12.02 -9.00
N ARG A 52 -2.43 -12.39 -7.86
CA ARG A 52 -2.76 -11.43 -6.79
C ARG A 52 -1.48 -11.00 -6.08
N VAL A 53 -1.24 -9.70 -6.08
CA VAL A 53 -0.21 -9.04 -5.27
C VAL A 53 -0.80 -8.77 -3.90
N VAL A 54 -0.10 -9.22 -2.86
CA VAL A 54 -0.46 -8.97 -1.46
C VAL A 54 0.35 -7.77 -1.00
N GLY A 55 -0.33 -6.74 -0.51
CA GLY A 55 0.29 -5.54 0.05
C GLY A 55 1.00 -5.85 1.36
N ASP A 56 2.03 -5.08 1.68
CA ASP A 56 2.81 -5.26 2.91
C ASP A 56 2.44 -4.18 3.94
N PRO A 57 1.57 -4.49 4.93
CA PRO A 57 1.18 -3.53 5.96
C PRO A 57 2.30 -3.28 6.98
N THR A 58 3.38 -4.07 6.99
CA THR A 58 4.51 -3.95 7.92
C THR A 58 5.52 -2.89 7.50
N THR A 59 5.47 -2.45 6.24
CA THR A 59 6.18 -1.24 5.78
C THR A 59 5.65 0.07 6.40
N ASN A 60 4.63 -0.02 7.27
CA ASN A 60 4.13 1.07 8.10
C ASN A 60 4.97 1.29 9.37
N ASP A 61 6.18 0.76 9.42
CA ASP A 61 7.10 1.02 10.52
C ASP A 61 7.80 2.36 10.34
N ARG A 62 7.63 3.21 11.35
CA ARG A 62 8.44 4.39 11.61
C ARG A 62 9.91 4.00 11.77
N SER A 63 10.62 3.75 10.67
CA SER A 63 12.09 3.76 10.70
C SER A 63 12.67 5.19 10.74
N ILE A 64 12.02 6.10 11.47
CA ILE A 64 12.65 7.33 11.98
C ILE A 64 12.36 7.51 13.48
N GLU A 65 12.22 6.45 14.27
CA GLU A 65 12.29 6.57 15.74
C GLU A 65 12.95 5.34 16.39
N ALA A 66 14.20 5.02 16.00
CA ALA A 66 15.08 4.15 16.80
C ALA A 66 16.58 4.28 16.45
N SER A 67 17.08 5.50 16.23
CA SER A 67 18.47 5.80 16.65
C SER A 67 18.38 6.45 18.02
N GLY A 68 17.98 5.65 19.01
CA GLY A 68 18.28 5.93 20.39
C GLY A 68 19.78 5.85 20.59
N LEU A 69 20.50 6.94 20.31
CA LEU A 69 21.77 7.19 20.97
C LEU A 69 21.43 7.92 22.28
N THR A 70 20.93 7.15 23.25
CA THR A 70 21.10 7.52 24.65
C THR A 70 22.59 7.37 24.95
N THR A 71 23.34 8.45 24.83
CA THR A 71 24.60 8.54 25.58
C THR A 71 24.20 8.90 26.99
N ALA A 72 24.04 7.87 27.82
CA ALA A 72 24.24 8.02 29.24
C ALA A 72 25.64 8.61 29.43
N ASP A 73 25.72 9.89 29.82
CA ASP A 73 26.91 10.43 30.46
C ASP A 73 26.51 10.72 31.91
N GLU A 74 26.70 9.69 32.72
CA GLU A 74 26.71 9.75 34.18
C GLU A 74 27.89 10.63 34.63
N THR A 75 27.58 11.69 35.39
CA THR A 75 28.34 12.19 36.55
C THR A 75 29.88 12.33 36.44
N LEU A 76 30.36 13.58 36.39
CA LEU A 76 31.04 14.29 37.50
C LEU A 76 31.41 15.74 37.14
#